data_AF-A0A2H3CYD6-F1
#
_entry.id   AF-A0A2H3CYD6-F1
#
_cell.length_a   1.000
_cell.length_b   1.000
_cell.length_c   1.000
_cell.angle_alpha   90.00
_cell.angle_beta   90.00
_cell.angle_gamma   90.00
#
_symmetry.space_group_name_H-M   'P 1'
#
loop_
_entity.id
_entity.type
_entity.pdbx_description
1 polymer ?
#
loop_
_entity_poly.entity_id
_entity_poly.type
_entity_poly.pdbx_seq_one_letter_code
_entity_poly.pdbx_strand_id
1 'polypeptide(L)'
;MEQVERDLQRRLDRIQSRVENLEFMEARDAERQHEGLLFEALARFVQGLADLLHRSDPQVEHIALEISSKISDPGIRRQLSYLPPLLVAFSYHEALTSGTEAYPPLDQYVSAAARSTYLAAAEALTESDLGPLTSWVRSNRQDTRLLVDMWMFRSIYIDGCRYFHYVPSAKVAWDNLIRLSQEKGLGHEDRINEIMPKLIDVRDEEDLIMYFE
;
A
#
# COMPACT_ATOMS: atom_id res chain seq x y z
N MET A 1 -12.60 28.93 54.22
CA MET A 1 -13.52 28.57 53.12
C MET A 1 -12.84 28.79 51.77
N GLU A 2 -12.33 29.99 51.47
CA GLU A 2 -11.64 30.31 50.21
C GLU A 2 -10.42 29.44 49.84
N GLN A 3 -9.67 28.95 50.82
CA GLN A 3 -8.49 28.11 50.54
C GLN A 3 -8.88 26.69 50.11
N VAL A 4 -10.00 26.18 50.63
CA VAL A 4 -10.57 24.89 50.22
C VAL A 4 -11.14 25.01 48.82
N GLU A 5 -11.85 26.11 48.53
CA GLU A 5 -12.39 26.40 47.19
C GLU A 5 -11.28 26.52 46.13
N ARG A 6 -10.19 27.23 46.44
CA ARG A 6 -9.01 27.31 45.55
C ARG A 6 -8.31 25.97 45.35
N ASP A 7 -8.23 25.10 46.37
CA ASP A 7 -7.66 23.76 46.21
C ASP A 7 -8.57 22.86 45.37
N LEU A 8 -9.89 22.94 45.57
CA LEU A 8 -10.88 22.22 44.77
C LEU A 8 -10.83 22.65 43.30
N GLN A 9 -10.75 23.96 43.02
CA GLN A 9 -10.63 24.46 41.65
C GLN A 9 -9.36 23.92 40.98
N ARG A 10 -8.20 23.99 41.65
CA ARG A 10 -6.94 23.43 41.13
C ARG A 10 -6.98 21.92 40.91
N ARG A 11 -7.77 21.18 41.69
CA ARG A 11 -7.98 19.73 41.47
C ARG A 11 -8.89 19.51 40.26
N LEU A 12 -9.92 20.31 40.11
CA LEU A 12 -10.86 20.24 38.99
C LEU A 12 -10.15 20.55 37.66
N ASP A 13 -9.35 21.62 37.61
CA ASP A 13 -8.54 21.97 36.44
C ASP A 13 -7.55 20.84 36.06
N ARG A 14 -6.93 20.20 37.08
CA ARG A 14 -6.03 19.05 36.87
C ARG A 14 -6.76 17.82 36.36
N ILE A 15 -7.99 17.57 36.81
CA ILE A 15 -8.81 16.46 36.32
C ILE A 15 -9.24 16.73 34.88
N GLN A 16 -9.72 17.94 34.57
CA GLN A 16 -10.10 18.33 33.21
C GLN A 16 -8.94 18.17 32.23
N SER A 17 -7.75 18.68 32.56
CA SER A 17 -6.56 18.50 31.73
C SER A 17 -6.16 17.03 31.55
N ARG A 18 -6.36 16.17 32.56
CA ARG A 18 -6.10 14.73 32.42
C ARG A 18 -7.13 14.03 31.54
N VAL A 19 -8.40 14.43 31.61
CA VAL A 19 -9.46 13.90 30.74
C VAL A 19 -9.18 14.27 29.30
N GLU A 20 -8.89 15.54 29.00
CA GLU A 20 -8.53 15.99 27.64
C GLU A 20 -7.33 15.23 27.08
N ASN A 21 -6.29 15.00 27.89
CA ASN A 21 -5.13 14.22 27.48
C ASN A 21 -5.47 12.75 27.21
N LEU A 22 -6.35 12.14 28.01
CA LEU A 22 -6.79 10.76 27.80
C LEU A 22 -7.63 10.64 26.52
N GLU A 23 -8.58 11.53 26.30
CA GLU A 23 -9.39 11.57 25.07
C GLU A 23 -8.51 11.75 23.83
N PHE A 24 -7.50 12.61 23.90
CA PHE A 24 -6.51 12.77 22.82
C PHE A 24 -5.69 11.50 22.58
N MET A 25 -5.26 10.81 23.63
CA MET A 25 -4.53 9.54 23.51
C MET A 25 -5.41 8.44 22.91
N GLU A 26 -6.66 8.29 23.37
CA GLU A 26 -7.60 7.31 22.85
C GLU A 26 -7.93 7.56 21.36
N ALA A 27 -8.16 8.81 20.97
CA ALA A 27 -8.38 9.18 19.57
C ALA A 27 -7.18 8.80 18.69
N ARG A 28 -5.96 9.08 19.16
CA ARG A 28 -4.72 8.76 18.44
C ARG A 28 -4.49 7.26 18.32
N ASP A 29 -4.81 6.49 19.36
CA ASP A 29 -4.68 5.03 19.31
C ASP A 29 -5.73 4.40 18.37
N ALA A 30 -6.95 4.93 18.35
CA ALA A 30 -7.98 4.52 17.38
C ALA A 30 -7.57 4.83 15.93
N GLU A 31 -6.97 6.00 15.69
CA GLU A 31 -6.44 6.38 14.37
C GLU A 31 -5.33 5.43 13.92
N ARG A 32 -4.37 5.11 14.79
CA ARG A 32 -3.31 4.13 14.50
C ARG A 32 -3.84 2.74 14.21
N GLN A 33 -4.85 2.29 14.95
CA GLN A 33 -5.49 1.00 14.69
C GLN A 33 -6.17 1.00 13.32
N HIS A 34 -6.83 2.11 12.95
CA HIS A 34 -7.45 2.24 11.64
C HIS A 34 -6.40 2.21 10.52
N GLU A 35 -5.31 2.98 10.63
CA GLU A 35 -4.20 2.97 9.68
C GLU A 35 -3.58 1.57 9.56
N GLY A 36 -3.40 0.86 10.68
CA GLY A 36 -2.95 -0.52 10.73
C GLY A 36 -3.83 -1.47 9.91
N LEU A 37 -5.15 -1.39 10.10
CA LEU A 37 -6.11 -2.20 9.35
C LEU A 37 -6.11 -1.86 7.85
N LEU A 38 -5.98 -0.58 7.50
CA LEU A 38 -5.89 -0.16 6.09
C LEU A 38 -4.63 -0.71 5.44
N PHE A 39 -3.48 -0.58 6.11
CA PHE A 39 -2.23 -1.13 5.61
C PHE A 39 -2.29 -2.63 5.39
N GLU A 40 -2.83 -3.39 6.35
CA GLU A 40 -2.96 -4.84 6.22
C GLU A 40 -3.92 -5.24 5.09
N ALA A 41 -5.05 -4.53 4.95
CA ALA A 41 -5.96 -4.73 3.84
C ALA A 41 -5.28 -4.49 2.48
N LEU A 42 -4.53 -3.39 2.36
CA LEU A 42 -3.78 -3.05 1.16
C LEU A 42 -2.67 -4.06 0.87
N ALA A 43 -1.88 -4.44 1.88
CA ALA A 43 -0.77 -5.38 1.73
C ALA A 43 -1.26 -6.74 1.22
N ARG A 44 -2.33 -7.27 1.82
CA ARG A 44 -2.93 -8.56 1.44
C ARG A 44 -3.62 -8.50 0.10
N PHE A 45 -4.32 -7.41 -0.21
CA PHE A 45 -4.95 -7.24 -1.51
C PHE A 45 -3.91 -7.14 -2.64
N VAL A 46 -2.84 -6.36 -2.44
CA VAL A 46 -1.71 -6.28 -3.39
C VAL A 46 -1.07 -7.65 -3.58
N GLN A 47 -0.79 -8.37 -2.49
CA GLN A 47 -0.22 -9.71 -2.59
C GLN A 47 -1.15 -10.66 -3.36
N GLY A 48 -2.43 -10.71 -2.99
CA GLY A 48 -3.42 -11.55 -3.68
C GLY A 48 -3.59 -11.21 -5.16
N LEU A 49 -3.60 -9.92 -5.52
CA LEU A 49 -3.65 -9.48 -6.92
C LEU A 49 -2.38 -9.88 -7.67
N ALA A 50 -1.20 -9.69 -7.08
CA ALA A 50 0.05 -10.14 -7.68
C ALA A 50 0.02 -11.66 -7.92
N ASP A 51 -0.41 -12.45 -6.94
CA ASP A 51 -0.49 -13.92 -7.07
C ASP A 51 -1.51 -14.36 -8.12
N LEU A 52 -2.62 -13.65 -8.28
CA LEU A 52 -3.59 -13.89 -9.35
C LEU A 52 -2.99 -13.58 -10.73
N LEU A 53 -2.21 -12.51 -10.85
CA LEU A 53 -1.53 -12.15 -12.10
C LEU A 53 -0.47 -13.19 -12.47
N HIS A 54 0.36 -13.62 -11.53
CA HIS A 54 1.35 -14.69 -11.76
C HIS A 54 0.69 -16.00 -12.18
N ARG A 55 -0.43 -16.38 -11.55
CA ARG A 55 -1.18 -17.59 -11.94
C ARG A 55 -1.79 -17.48 -13.33
N SER A 56 -2.20 -16.29 -13.74
CA SER A 56 -2.83 -16.05 -15.04
C SER A 56 -1.78 -15.98 -16.16
N ASP A 57 -0.62 -15.41 -15.88
CA ASP A 57 0.51 -15.31 -16.81
C ASP A 57 1.86 -15.49 -16.08
N PRO A 58 2.36 -16.73 -15.98
CA PRO A 58 3.63 -17.01 -15.31
C PRO A 58 4.85 -16.32 -15.95
N GLN A 59 4.75 -15.84 -17.20
CA GLN A 59 5.87 -15.16 -17.85
C GLN A 59 6.25 -13.86 -17.15
N VAL A 60 5.33 -13.22 -16.43
CA VAL A 60 5.61 -11.97 -15.72
C VAL A 60 6.68 -12.15 -14.65
N GLU A 61 6.75 -13.32 -14.01
CA GLU A 61 7.80 -13.62 -13.03
C GLU A 61 9.18 -13.66 -13.71
N HIS A 62 9.26 -14.32 -14.86
CA HIS A 62 10.49 -14.38 -15.65
C HIS A 62 10.93 -12.99 -16.13
N ILE A 63 9.99 -12.16 -16.58
CA ILE A 63 10.27 -10.76 -16.95
C ILE A 63 10.85 -9.99 -15.76
N ALA A 64 10.22 -10.08 -14.58
CA ALA A 64 10.68 -9.40 -13.38
C ALA A 64 12.07 -9.88 -12.93
N LEU A 65 12.31 -11.19 -12.95
CA LEU A 65 13.61 -11.78 -12.64
C LEU A 65 14.70 -11.37 -13.63
N GLU A 66 14.40 -11.35 -14.94
CA GLU A 66 15.36 -10.91 -15.95
C GLU A 66 15.75 -9.44 -15.77
N ILE A 67 14.76 -8.56 -15.59
CA ILE A 67 15.00 -7.13 -15.34
C ILE A 67 15.83 -6.96 -14.07
N SER A 68 15.38 -7.54 -12.95
CA SER A 68 16.08 -7.39 -11.67
C SER A 68 17.53 -7.92 -11.71
N SER A 69 17.80 -8.99 -12.47
CA SER A 69 19.15 -9.56 -12.59
C SER A 69 20.19 -8.59 -13.17
N LYS A 70 19.74 -7.60 -13.96
CA LYS A 70 20.58 -6.57 -14.59
C LYS A 70 20.88 -5.41 -13.63
N ILE A 71 20.17 -5.31 -12.51
CA ILE A 71 20.30 -4.21 -11.55
C ILE A 71 21.50 -4.42 -10.65
N SER A 72 22.42 -3.45 -10.63
CA SER A 72 23.66 -3.53 -9.84
C SER A 72 23.44 -3.44 -8.34
N ASP A 73 22.56 -2.55 -7.88
CA ASP A 73 22.25 -2.38 -6.45
C ASP A 73 21.46 -3.60 -5.91
N PRO A 74 21.97 -4.33 -4.89
CA PRO A 74 21.31 -5.53 -4.37
C PRO A 74 19.95 -5.27 -3.70
N GLY A 75 19.77 -4.08 -3.10
CA GLY A 75 18.52 -3.69 -2.45
C GLY A 75 17.43 -3.45 -3.48
N ILE A 76 17.74 -2.65 -4.50
CA ILE A 76 16.84 -2.38 -5.63
C ILE A 76 16.59 -3.66 -6.42
N ARG A 77 17.61 -4.49 -6.67
CA ARG A 77 17.45 -5.81 -7.32
C ARG A 77 16.41 -6.66 -6.61
N ARG A 78 16.53 -6.83 -5.28
CA ARG A 78 15.57 -7.61 -4.48
C ARG A 78 14.17 -7.00 -4.53
N GLN A 79 14.08 -5.67 -4.52
CA GLN A 79 12.80 -4.99 -4.65
C GLN A 79 12.16 -5.29 -6.02
N LEU A 80 12.91 -5.12 -7.11
CA LEU A 80 12.42 -5.26 -8.48
C LEU A 80 12.18 -6.71 -8.93
N SER A 81 12.60 -7.71 -8.16
CA SER A 81 12.20 -9.11 -8.40
C SER A 81 10.74 -9.37 -8.02
N TYR A 82 10.09 -8.45 -7.29
CA TYR A 82 8.67 -8.53 -6.94
C TYR A 82 7.85 -7.60 -7.84
N LEU A 83 6.71 -8.10 -8.33
CA LEU A 83 5.93 -7.42 -9.37
C LEU A 83 5.40 -6.02 -8.97
N PRO A 84 4.75 -5.80 -7.81
CA PRO A 84 4.24 -4.48 -7.44
C PRO A 84 5.29 -3.36 -7.44
N PRO A 85 6.43 -3.47 -6.74
CA PRO A 85 7.44 -2.42 -6.78
C PRO A 85 8.11 -2.28 -8.15
N LEU A 86 8.20 -3.35 -8.95
CA LEU A 86 8.64 -3.26 -10.35
C LEU A 86 7.68 -2.39 -11.18
N LEU A 87 6.37 -2.58 -11.06
CA LEU A 87 5.40 -1.78 -11.79
C LEU A 87 5.41 -0.30 -11.36
N VAL A 88 5.59 -0.03 -10.07
CA VAL A 88 5.74 1.36 -9.59
C VAL A 88 7.01 1.98 -10.17
N ALA A 89 8.15 1.29 -10.09
CA ALA A 89 9.39 1.78 -10.69
C ALA A 89 9.25 2.01 -12.20
N PHE A 90 8.57 1.11 -12.90
CA PHE A 90 8.26 1.23 -14.32
C PHE A 90 7.45 2.49 -14.62
N SER A 91 6.37 2.76 -13.87
CA SER A 91 5.57 3.97 -14.07
C SER A 91 6.33 5.27 -13.74
N TYR A 92 7.22 5.28 -12.74
CA TYR A 92 8.13 6.41 -12.52
C TYR A 92 9.12 6.57 -13.68
N HIS A 93 9.65 5.47 -14.21
CA HIS A 93 10.57 5.48 -15.35
C HIS A 93 9.89 6.03 -16.61
N GLU A 94 8.65 5.63 -16.91
CA GLU A 94 7.88 6.18 -18.02
C GLU A 94 7.63 7.70 -17.84
N ALA A 95 7.30 8.16 -16.63
CA ALA A 95 7.15 9.59 -16.33
C ALA A 95 8.46 10.40 -16.54
N LEU A 96 9.61 9.84 -16.13
CA LEU A 96 10.92 10.48 -16.29
C LEU A 96 11.36 10.57 -17.76
N THR A 97 11.03 9.57 -18.59
CA THR A 97 11.55 9.42 -19.95
C THR A 97 10.62 9.96 -21.03
N SER A 98 9.30 9.89 -20.83
CA SER A 98 8.31 10.30 -21.83
C SER A 98 8.05 11.80 -21.89
N GLY A 99 8.46 12.56 -20.85
CA GLY A 99 8.22 14.00 -20.70
C GLY A 99 6.74 14.44 -20.73
N THR A 100 5.82 13.48 -20.88
CA THR A 100 4.38 13.68 -21.13
C THR A 100 3.52 12.84 -20.20
N GLU A 101 4.06 11.76 -19.64
CA GLU A 101 3.39 11.01 -18.59
C GLU A 101 3.57 11.69 -17.23
N ALA A 102 2.46 11.81 -16.50
CA ALA A 102 2.51 12.22 -15.12
C ALA A 102 3.13 11.09 -14.28
N TYR A 103 3.77 11.47 -13.17
CA TYR A 103 4.10 10.51 -12.12
C TYR A 103 2.88 9.66 -11.75
N PRO A 104 3.09 8.46 -11.21
CA PRO A 104 1.99 7.62 -10.75
C PRO A 104 1.00 8.39 -9.87
N PRO A 105 -0.30 8.06 -9.92
CA PRO A 105 -1.30 8.66 -9.03
C PRO A 105 -0.82 8.67 -7.58
N LEU A 106 -1.25 9.61 -6.74
CA LEU A 106 -0.87 9.62 -5.32
C LEU A 106 0.62 9.88 -4.99
N ASP A 107 1.52 10.11 -5.96
CA ASP A 107 2.93 10.48 -5.71
C ASP A 107 3.06 11.66 -4.71
N GLN A 108 2.14 12.62 -4.78
CA GLN A 108 2.10 13.77 -3.87
C GLN A 108 1.80 13.42 -2.40
N TYR A 109 1.31 12.22 -2.12
CA TYR A 109 0.94 11.77 -0.78
C TYR A 109 1.97 10.82 -0.16
N VAL A 110 2.85 10.20 -0.95
CA VAL A 110 3.89 9.32 -0.39
C VAL A 110 4.98 10.14 0.30
N SER A 111 5.60 9.56 1.33
CA SER A 111 6.70 10.22 2.03
C SER A 111 7.90 10.45 1.11
N ALA A 112 8.73 11.46 1.42
CA ALA A 112 9.93 11.76 0.64
C ALA A 112 10.90 10.55 0.57
N ALA A 113 10.96 9.75 1.64
CA ALA A 113 11.77 8.53 1.68
C ALA A 113 11.23 7.46 0.73
N ALA A 114 9.92 7.22 0.73
CA ALA A 114 9.29 6.29 -0.21
C ALA A 114 9.49 6.74 -1.67
N ARG A 115 9.24 8.03 -1.94
CA ARG A 115 9.43 8.62 -3.27
C ARG A 115 10.87 8.49 -3.76
N SER A 116 11.86 8.77 -2.91
CA SER A 116 13.27 8.60 -3.25
C SER A 116 13.61 7.14 -3.59
N THR A 117 12.97 6.18 -2.94
CA THR A 117 13.16 4.75 -3.23
C THR A 117 12.59 4.40 -4.60
N TYR A 118 11.41 4.93 -4.97
CA TYR A 118 10.83 4.70 -6.29
C TYR A 118 11.62 5.36 -7.41
N LEU A 119 12.11 6.57 -7.20
CA LEU A 119 12.97 7.25 -8.18
C LEU A 119 14.27 6.49 -8.40
N ALA A 120 14.95 6.05 -7.33
CA ALA A 120 16.18 5.26 -7.47
C ALA A 120 15.91 3.94 -8.21
N ALA A 121 14.79 3.27 -7.92
CA ALA A 121 14.40 2.06 -8.62
C ALA A 121 14.08 2.32 -10.10
N ALA A 122 13.42 3.43 -10.42
CA ALA A 122 13.12 3.83 -11.79
C ALA A 122 14.38 4.18 -12.60
N GLU A 123 15.32 4.91 -12.01
CA GLU A 123 16.61 5.21 -12.63
C GLU A 123 17.39 3.92 -12.94
N ALA A 124 17.32 2.93 -12.06
CA ALA A 124 17.96 1.63 -12.27
C ALA A 124 17.37 0.84 -13.45
N LEU A 125 16.13 1.12 -13.87
CA LEU A 125 15.51 0.46 -15.03
C LEU A 125 16.07 0.94 -16.38
N THR A 126 16.77 2.08 -16.42
CA THR A 126 17.29 2.66 -17.67
C THR A 126 18.28 1.75 -18.41
N GLU A 127 18.93 0.84 -17.70
CA GLU A 127 19.90 -0.11 -18.24
C GLU A 127 19.25 -1.41 -18.77
N SER A 128 17.94 -1.59 -18.59
CA SER A 128 17.22 -2.82 -18.93
C SER A 128 16.38 -2.69 -20.20
N ASP A 129 16.25 -3.79 -20.94
CA ASP A 129 15.23 -3.89 -22.00
C ASP A 129 13.85 -4.07 -21.34
N LEU A 130 13.03 -3.02 -21.41
CA LEU A 130 11.68 -2.99 -20.86
C LEU A 130 10.61 -3.42 -21.86
N GLY A 131 10.97 -3.76 -23.11
CA GLY A 131 10.02 -4.13 -24.17
C GLY A 131 9.01 -5.22 -23.75
N PRO A 132 9.45 -6.35 -23.16
CA PRO A 132 8.56 -7.39 -22.65
C PRO A 132 7.61 -6.88 -21.56
N LEU A 133 8.13 -6.12 -20.58
CA LEU A 133 7.33 -5.56 -19.49
C LEU A 133 6.29 -4.56 -20.03
N THR A 134 6.68 -3.66 -20.92
CA THR A 134 5.78 -2.70 -21.57
C THR A 134 4.65 -3.40 -22.31
N SER A 135 4.95 -4.47 -23.05
CA SER A 135 3.94 -5.26 -23.76
C SER A 135 2.97 -5.93 -22.79
N TRP A 136 3.49 -6.51 -21.71
CA TRP A 136 2.70 -7.15 -20.68
C TRP A 136 1.80 -6.15 -19.92
N VAL A 137 2.34 -5.00 -19.53
CA VAL A 137 1.60 -3.92 -18.85
C VAL A 137 0.44 -3.42 -19.70
N ARG A 138 0.65 -3.25 -21.02
CA ARG A 138 -0.42 -2.85 -21.95
C ARG A 138 -1.52 -3.89 -22.04
N SER A 139 -1.17 -5.17 -22.03
CA SER A 139 -2.13 -6.28 -22.10
C SER A 139 -2.93 -6.45 -20.80
N ASN A 140 -2.36 -6.03 -19.67
CA ASN A 140 -2.95 -6.17 -18.33
C ASN A 140 -3.27 -4.80 -17.68
N ARG A 141 -3.55 -3.77 -18.49
CA ARG A 141 -3.57 -2.36 -18.07
C ARG A 141 -4.41 -2.05 -16.83
N GLN A 142 -5.58 -2.68 -16.70
CA GLN A 142 -6.47 -2.43 -15.55
C GLN A 142 -5.86 -2.96 -14.25
N ASP A 143 -5.34 -4.19 -14.27
CA ASP A 143 -4.76 -4.84 -13.11
C ASP A 143 -3.41 -4.22 -12.71
N THR A 144 -2.59 -3.85 -13.69
CA THR A 144 -1.31 -3.18 -13.42
C THR A 144 -1.52 -1.81 -12.79
N ARG A 145 -2.48 -1.03 -13.29
CA ARG A 145 -2.85 0.26 -12.71
C ARG A 145 -3.39 0.09 -11.28
N LEU A 146 -4.28 -0.87 -11.06
CA LEU A 146 -4.80 -1.18 -9.74
C LEU A 146 -3.68 -1.56 -8.76
N LEU A 147 -2.75 -2.41 -9.20
CA LEU A 147 -1.64 -2.87 -8.35
C LEU A 147 -0.70 -1.72 -7.98
N VAL A 148 -0.38 -0.83 -8.92
CA VAL A 148 0.42 0.39 -8.69
C VAL A 148 -0.27 1.29 -7.67
N ASP A 149 -1.55 1.59 -7.86
CA ASP A 149 -2.30 2.50 -6.99
C ASP A 149 -2.43 1.95 -5.56
N MET A 150 -2.73 0.65 -5.41
CA MET A 150 -2.84 -0.01 -4.10
C MET A 150 -1.48 -0.11 -3.39
N TRP A 151 -0.39 -0.33 -4.14
CA TRP A 151 0.96 -0.29 -3.58
C TRP A 151 1.33 1.11 -3.07
N MET A 152 0.94 2.16 -3.79
CA MET A 152 1.19 3.53 -3.33
C MET A 152 0.38 3.88 -2.10
N PHE A 153 -0.90 3.50 -2.04
CA PHE A 153 -1.66 3.61 -0.79
C PHE A 153 -0.99 2.88 0.36
N ARG A 154 -0.55 1.63 0.17
CA ARG A 154 0.18 0.88 1.20
C ARG A 154 1.39 1.67 1.71
N SER A 155 2.06 2.37 0.80
CA SER A 155 3.25 3.18 1.10
C SER A 155 2.96 4.48 1.83
N ILE A 156 1.75 5.02 1.69
CA ILE A 156 1.27 6.18 2.46
C ILE A 156 1.05 5.77 3.91
N TYR A 157 0.50 4.58 4.15
CA TYR A 157 0.16 4.10 5.49
C TYR A 157 1.27 3.31 6.19
N ILE A 158 2.41 3.03 5.52
CA ILE A 158 3.47 2.16 6.05
C ILE A 158 4.07 2.65 7.39
N ASP A 159 4.19 3.96 7.56
CA ASP A 159 4.83 4.56 8.73
C ASP A 159 3.97 4.43 10.01
N GLY A 160 2.65 4.26 9.86
CA GLY A 160 1.71 4.04 10.97
C GLY A 160 1.69 2.60 11.51
N CYS A 161 2.29 1.64 10.80
CA CYS A 161 1.89 0.22 10.89
C CYS A 161 2.94 -0.74 11.46
N ARG A 162 3.96 -0.25 12.17
CA ARG A 162 5.14 -1.05 12.58
C ARG A 162 4.85 -2.34 13.39
N TYR A 163 3.62 -2.65 13.79
CA TYR A 163 3.30 -3.79 14.67
C TYR A 163 1.94 -4.49 14.44
N PHE A 164 1.27 -4.30 13.30
CA PHE A 164 -0.01 -4.99 13.05
C PHE A 164 0.20 -6.20 12.14
N HIS A 165 -0.06 -7.41 12.66
CA HIS A 165 -0.08 -8.65 11.87
C HIS A 165 -1.41 -9.34 12.13
N TYR A 166 -2.49 -8.73 11.63
CA TYR A 166 -3.85 -9.23 11.77
C TYR A 166 -4.41 -9.51 10.37
N VAL A 167 -5.10 -10.63 10.20
CA VAL A 167 -5.88 -10.90 8.98
C VAL A 167 -7.18 -10.11 9.09
N PRO A 168 -7.38 -9.04 8.31
CA PRO A 168 -8.62 -8.28 8.39
C PRO A 168 -9.76 -9.10 7.82
N SER A 169 -10.94 -8.99 8.43
CA SER A 169 -12.15 -9.57 7.84
C SER A 169 -12.36 -9.04 6.42
N ALA A 170 -12.79 -9.89 5.50
CA ALA A 170 -12.99 -9.56 4.10
C ALA A 170 -13.90 -8.35 3.93
N LYS A 171 -14.98 -8.25 4.70
CA LYS A 171 -15.91 -7.12 4.65
C LYS A 171 -15.21 -5.78 4.94
N VAL A 172 -14.47 -5.70 6.05
CA VAL A 172 -13.78 -4.47 6.46
C VAL A 172 -12.70 -4.09 5.43
N ALA A 173 -11.93 -5.07 4.95
CA ALA A 173 -10.92 -4.83 3.93
C ALA A 173 -11.55 -4.31 2.64
N TRP A 174 -12.63 -4.95 2.18
CA TRP A 174 -13.35 -4.58 0.98
C TRP A 174 -13.91 -3.16 1.05
N ASP A 175 -14.66 -2.84 2.11
CA ASP A 175 -15.24 -1.51 2.31
C ASP A 175 -14.16 -0.41 2.31
N ASN A 176 -13.03 -0.68 2.96
CA ASN A 176 -11.89 0.23 3.01
C ASN A 176 -11.25 0.46 1.64
N LEU A 177 -11.00 -0.60 0.87
CA LEU A 177 -10.40 -0.50 -0.47
C LEU A 177 -11.29 0.30 -1.44
N ILE A 178 -12.60 0.05 -1.40
CA ILE A 178 -13.60 0.78 -2.20
C ILE A 178 -13.61 2.25 -1.80
N ARG A 179 -13.68 2.55 -0.51
CA ARG A 179 -13.68 3.93 -0.01
C ARG A 179 -12.40 4.68 -0.43
N LEU A 180 -11.23 4.06 -0.30
CA LEU A 180 -9.97 4.66 -0.72
C LEU A 180 -9.94 4.99 -2.22
N SER A 181 -10.42 4.06 -3.06
CA SER A 181 -10.57 4.29 -4.51
C SER A 181 -11.44 5.51 -4.80
N GLN A 182 -12.59 5.62 -4.14
CA GLN A 182 -13.55 6.69 -4.34
C GLN A 182 -13.03 8.05 -3.87
N GLU A 183 -12.47 8.12 -2.66
CA GLU A 183 -11.94 9.35 -2.07
C GLU A 183 -10.80 9.96 -2.90
N LYS A 184 -10.05 9.13 -3.62
CA LYS A 184 -8.96 9.57 -4.51
C LYS A 184 -9.34 9.60 -5.99
N GLY A 185 -10.59 9.27 -6.34
CA GLY A 185 -11.09 9.31 -7.71
C GLY A 185 -10.36 8.38 -8.68
N LEU A 186 -9.93 7.20 -8.21
CA LEU A 186 -9.12 6.27 -9.01
C LEU A 186 -9.97 5.38 -9.92
N GLY A 187 -11.23 5.10 -9.56
CA GLY A 187 -12.18 4.36 -10.39
C GLY A 187 -11.94 2.85 -10.41
N HIS A 188 -11.49 2.27 -9.29
CA HIS A 188 -11.12 0.85 -9.16
C HIS A 188 -12.24 -0.04 -8.61
N GLU A 189 -13.42 0.52 -8.33
CA GLU A 189 -14.46 -0.15 -7.54
C GLU A 189 -14.92 -1.46 -8.18
N ASP A 190 -15.23 -1.42 -9.48
CA ASP A 190 -15.67 -2.60 -10.24
C ASP A 190 -14.61 -3.70 -10.21
N ARG A 191 -13.34 -3.31 -10.38
CA ARG A 191 -12.26 -4.29 -10.43
C ARG A 191 -11.92 -4.88 -9.06
N ILE A 192 -11.99 -4.07 -8.00
CA ILE A 192 -11.91 -4.55 -6.61
C ILE A 192 -13.03 -5.57 -6.35
N ASN A 193 -14.27 -5.26 -6.78
CA ASN A 193 -15.41 -6.16 -6.61
C ASN A 193 -15.24 -7.50 -7.34
N GLU A 194 -14.55 -7.51 -8.48
CA GLU A 194 -14.27 -8.74 -9.24
C GLU A 194 -13.13 -9.58 -8.64
N ILE A 195 -12.14 -8.93 -8.02
CA ILE A 195 -10.96 -9.60 -7.46
C ILE A 195 -11.23 -10.10 -6.05
N MET A 196 -11.85 -9.29 -5.19
CA MET A 196 -11.97 -9.56 -3.76
C MET A 196 -12.53 -10.94 -3.44
N PRO A 197 -13.62 -11.44 -4.09
CA PRO A 197 -14.13 -12.79 -3.83
C PRO A 197 -13.12 -13.91 -4.05
N LYS A 198 -12.11 -13.71 -4.92
CA LYS A 198 -11.08 -14.70 -5.23
C LYS A 198 -9.99 -14.77 -4.16
N LEU A 199 -10.01 -13.86 -3.20
CA LEU A 199 -9.01 -13.71 -2.14
C LEU A 199 -9.56 -14.11 -0.76
N ILE A 200 -10.85 -14.43 -0.66
CA ILE A 200 -11.52 -14.81 0.60
C ILE A 200 -11.34 -16.32 0.84
N ASP A 201 -10.98 -16.69 2.07
CA ASP A 201 -10.78 -18.07 2.52
C ASP A 201 -9.80 -18.86 1.62
N VAL A 202 -8.85 -18.16 1.01
CA VAL A 202 -7.73 -18.79 0.31
C VAL A 202 -6.71 -19.21 1.35
N ARG A 203 -6.38 -20.51 1.35
CA ARG A 203 -5.50 -21.12 2.35
C ARG A 203 -4.21 -21.64 1.74
N ASP A 204 -3.14 -21.56 2.52
CA ASP A 204 -1.86 -22.15 2.16
C ASP A 204 -1.80 -23.65 2.50
N GLU A 205 -0.62 -24.25 2.35
CA GLU A 205 -0.38 -25.67 2.64
C GLU A 205 -0.55 -26.04 4.13
N GLU A 206 -0.51 -25.04 5.02
CA GLU A 206 -0.68 -25.20 6.47
C GLU A 206 -2.13 -24.90 6.93
N ASP A 207 -3.07 -24.75 5.98
CA ASP A 207 -4.47 -24.39 6.22
C ASP A 207 -4.66 -22.98 6.82
N LEU A 208 -3.67 -22.10 6.66
CA LEU A 208 -3.72 -20.71 7.14
C LEU A 208 -4.30 -19.80 6.07
N ILE A 209 -5.17 -18.86 6.49
CA ILE A 209 -5.77 -17.86 5.59
C ILE A 209 -4.67 -16.91 5.08
N MET A 210 -4.50 -16.91 3.76
CA MET A 210 -3.45 -16.13 3.09
C MET A 210 -3.77 -14.63 3.03
N TYR A 211 -5.01 -14.29 2.67
CA TYR A 211 -5.38 -12.89 2.41
C TYR A 211 -6.50 -12.40 3.33
N PHE A 212 -7.72 -12.95 3.22
CA PHE A 212 -8.88 -12.46 3.95
C PHE A 212 -9.77 -13.59 4.48
N GLU A 213 -10.30 -13.38 5.69
CA GLU A 213 -11.31 -14.24 6.34
C GLU A 213 -12.73 -13.76 6.06
#